data_AF-A0A3B8P1Q1-F1
#
_entry.id   AF-A0A3B8P1Q1-F1
#
_cell.length_a   1.000
_cell.length_b   1.000
_cell.length_c   1.000
_cell.angle_alpha   90.00
_cell.angle_beta   90.00
_cell.angle_gamma   90.00
#
_symmetry.space_group_name_H-M   'P 1'
#
loop_
_entity.id
_entity.type
_entity.pdbx_description
1 polymer ?
#
loop_
_entity_poly.entity_id
_entity_poly.type
_entity_poly.pdbx_seq_one_letter_code
_entity_poly.pdbx_strand_id
1 'polypeptide(L)'
;ICLLLVHHLRKQGDSDPFNKLTGTTGIVGAVDTAFVLDKSRRNADSATLYCTGRDVEDRQLELRFSKEEFVWKMLGDSMENREMLLPKEMELLVEFMQVQKKYSGSNTEFCERYNEYAGQAVSARG
;
A
#
# COMPACT_ATOMS: atom_id res chain seq x y z
N ILE A 1 -5.20 -29.43 -7.33
CA ILE A 1 -4.59 -28.84 -8.55
C ILE A 1 -4.80 -27.33 -8.44
N CYS A 2 -3.78 -26.51 -8.70
CA CYS A 2 -3.89 -25.04 -8.72
C CYS A 2 -3.81 -24.55 -10.16
N LEU A 3 -4.66 -23.58 -10.53
CA LEU A 3 -4.63 -22.90 -11.82
C LEU A 3 -4.28 -21.43 -11.58
N LEU A 4 -3.16 -20.98 -12.16
CA LEU A 4 -2.74 -19.59 -12.11
C LEU A 4 -2.93 -18.95 -13.49
N LEU A 5 -3.83 -17.97 -13.57
CA LEU A 5 -4.01 -17.15 -14.77
C LEU A 5 -3.26 -15.82 -14.61
N VAL A 6 -2.49 -15.45 -15.62
CA VAL A 6 -1.76 -14.18 -15.67
C VAL A 6 -2.34 -13.33 -16.80
N HIS A 7 -2.75 -12.10 -16.47
CA HIS A 7 -3.25 -11.14 -17.44
C HIS A 7 -2.76 -9.71 -17.12
N HIS A 8 -2.93 -8.80 -18.07
CA HIS A 8 -2.48 -7.41 -17.92
C HIS A 8 -3.45 -6.57 -17.09
N LEU A 9 -2.93 -5.55 -16.40
CA LEU A 9 -3.76 -4.51 -15.78
C LEU A 9 -4.18 -3.46 -16.81
N ARG A 10 -5.25 -2.70 -16.53
CA ARG A 10 -5.72 -1.61 -17.40
C ARG A 10 -4.72 -0.46 -17.35
N LYS A 11 -4.69 0.36 -18.41
CA LYS A 11 -3.76 1.51 -18.50
C LYS A 11 -4.13 2.65 -17.55
N GLN A 12 -5.41 2.78 -17.19
CA GLN A 12 -5.89 3.81 -16.28
C GLN A 12 -5.50 3.44 -14.86
N GLY A 13 -4.78 4.35 -14.18
CA GLY A 13 -4.45 4.19 -12.78
C GLY A 13 -5.69 4.20 -11.89
N ASP A 14 -5.54 3.60 -10.72
CA ASP A 14 -6.52 3.60 -9.64
C ASP A 14 -5.75 3.54 -8.32
N SER A 15 -6.32 4.09 -7.25
CA SER A 15 -5.72 3.96 -5.91
C SER A 15 -5.89 2.55 -5.37
N ASP A 16 -6.98 1.86 -5.74
CA ASP A 16 -7.18 0.47 -5.41
C ASP A 16 -6.54 -0.42 -6.50
N PRO A 17 -5.53 -1.24 -6.15
CA PRO A 17 -4.85 -2.10 -7.11
C PRO A 17 -5.79 -3.11 -7.79
N PHE A 18 -6.84 -3.59 -7.12
CA PHE A 18 -7.76 -4.59 -7.68
C PHE A 18 -8.72 -3.98 -8.71
N ASN A 19 -9.03 -2.69 -8.58
CA ASN A 19 -9.75 -1.93 -9.62
C ASN A 19 -8.91 -1.73 -10.89
N LYS A 20 -7.62 -2.09 -10.89
CA LYS A 20 -6.75 -2.05 -12.10
C LYS A 20 -6.87 -3.33 -12.94
N LEU A 21 -7.55 -4.37 -12.48
CA LEU A 21 -7.72 -5.60 -13.27
C LEU A 21 -8.50 -5.30 -14.57
N THR A 22 -8.01 -5.80 -15.71
CA THR A 22 -8.74 -5.68 -16.98
C THR A 22 -9.86 -6.71 -17.05
N GLY A 23 -11.03 -6.29 -17.53
CA GLY A 23 -12.22 -7.11 -17.55
C GLY A 23 -13.07 -6.82 -16.32
N THR A 24 -14.39 -6.92 -16.48
CA THR A 24 -15.40 -6.64 -15.45
C THR A 24 -15.05 -7.28 -14.10
N THR A 25 -15.56 -6.70 -13.01
CA THR A 25 -15.52 -7.21 -11.62
C THR A 25 -15.76 -8.72 -11.45
N GLY A 26 -16.35 -9.39 -12.44
CA GLY A 26 -16.53 -10.85 -12.49
C GLY A 26 -15.26 -11.70 -12.41
N ILE A 27 -14.05 -11.21 -12.76
CA ILE A 27 -12.82 -12.00 -12.58
C ILE A 27 -12.46 -12.14 -11.10
N VAL A 28 -12.51 -11.05 -10.33
CA VAL A 28 -12.22 -11.06 -8.88
C VAL A 28 -13.23 -11.94 -8.15
N GLY A 29 -14.50 -11.93 -8.57
CA GLY A 29 -15.54 -12.77 -7.98
C GLY A 29 -15.45 -14.26 -8.32
N ALA A 30 -14.63 -14.66 -9.29
CA ALA A 30 -14.53 -16.05 -9.76
C ALA A 30 -13.29 -16.80 -9.24
N VAL A 31 -12.29 -16.09 -8.72
CA VAL A 31 -11.03 -16.67 -8.24
C VAL A 31 -11.04 -16.86 -6.72
N ASP A 32 -10.40 -17.92 -6.22
CA ASP A 32 -10.21 -18.09 -4.78
C ASP A 32 -9.21 -17.07 -4.20
N THR A 33 -8.25 -16.61 -5.01
CA THR A 33 -7.21 -15.65 -4.63
C THR A 33 -6.82 -14.78 -5.82
N ALA A 34 -6.64 -13.48 -5.58
CA ALA A 34 -6.20 -12.51 -6.57
C ALA A 34 -4.88 -11.86 -6.13
N PHE A 35 -4.00 -11.67 -7.12
CA PHE A 35 -2.71 -11.02 -6.94
C PHE A 35 -2.57 -9.87 -7.92
N VAL A 36 -2.16 -8.69 -7.44
CA VAL A 36 -1.87 -7.52 -8.27
C VAL A 36 -0.45 -7.06 -8.01
N LEU A 37 0.40 -7.14 -9.03
CA LEU A 37 1.75 -6.57 -8.99
C LEU A 37 1.71 -5.13 -9.52
N ASP A 38 1.84 -4.16 -8.62
CA ASP A 38 1.79 -2.74 -8.96
C ASP A 38 3.17 -2.11 -8.85
N LYS A 39 3.64 -1.54 -9.95
CA LYS A 39 4.95 -0.88 -9.98
C LYS A 39 4.79 0.60 -9.64
N SER A 40 5.70 1.13 -8.82
CA SER A 40 5.74 2.56 -8.48
C SER A 40 5.83 3.47 -9.72
N ARG A 41 6.52 2.99 -10.77
CA ARG A 41 6.56 3.57 -12.12
C ARG A 41 6.69 2.46 -13.15
N ARG A 42 6.30 2.71 -14.41
CA ARG A 42 6.34 1.70 -15.49
C ARG A 42 7.68 0.95 -15.62
N ASN A 43 8.79 1.67 -15.45
CA ASN A 43 10.16 1.14 -15.57
C ASN A 43 10.85 0.95 -14.21
N ALA A 44 10.09 0.97 -13.11
CA ALA A 44 10.65 0.74 -11.79
C ALA A 44 11.02 -0.74 -11.62
N ASP A 45 12.13 -0.94 -10.91
CA ASP A 45 12.54 -2.24 -10.39
C ASP A 45 11.88 -2.53 -9.02
N SER A 46 11.14 -1.57 -8.45
CA SER A 46 10.33 -1.76 -7.25
C SER A 46 8.85 -1.95 -7.58
N ALA A 47 8.19 -2.81 -6.82
CA ALA A 47 6.77 -3.07 -6.93
C ALA A 47 6.18 -3.53 -5.58
N THR A 48 4.88 -3.35 -5.42
CA THR A 48 4.10 -3.97 -4.35
C THR A 48 3.24 -5.06 -4.95
N LEU A 49 3.33 -6.28 -4.40
CA LEU A 49 2.40 -7.37 -4.71
C LEU A 49 1.28 -7.38 -3.67
N TYR A 50 0.08 -7.01 -4.11
CA TYR A 50 -1.13 -7.08 -3.30
C TYR A 50 -1.76 -8.45 -3.44
N CYS A 51 -2.14 -9.06 -2.33
CA CYS A 51 -2.76 -10.36 -2.23
C CYS A 51 -4.08 -10.23 -1.49
N THR A 52 -5.16 -10.80 -2.04
CA THR A 52 -6.46 -10.92 -1.36
C THR A 52 -7.16 -12.20 -1.81
N GLY A 53 -8.10 -12.71 -1.03
CA GLY A 53 -8.88 -13.89 -1.40
C GLY A 53 -9.89 -14.29 -0.35
N ARG A 54 -10.68 -15.33 -0.64
CA ARG A 54 -11.76 -15.78 0.25
C ARG A 54 -11.22 -16.35 1.57
N ASP A 55 -10.13 -17.11 1.47
CA ASP A 55 -9.59 -17.91 2.58
C ASP A 55 -8.15 -17.47 2.96
N VAL A 56 -7.73 -16.26 2.54
CA VAL A 56 -6.40 -15.70 2.83
C VAL A 56 -6.52 -14.26 3.33
N GLU A 57 -5.69 -13.89 4.29
CA GLU A 57 -5.61 -12.51 4.78
C GLU A 57 -5.02 -11.58 3.71
N ASP A 58 -5.49 -10.33 3.70
CA ASP A 58 -4.91 -9.30 2.85
C ASP A 58 -3.44 -9.08 3.21
N ARG A 59 -2.58 -9.17 2.20
CA ARG A 59 -1.13 -9.10 2.37
C ARG A 59 -0.51 -8.27 1.26
N GLN A 60 0.42 -7.40 1.65
CA GLN A 60 1.26 -6.62 0.74
C GLN A 60 2.71 -7.06 0.89
N LEU A 61 3.35 -7.40 -0.23
CA LEU A 61 4.78 -7.69 -0.30
C LEU A 61 5.49 -6.59 -1.07
N GLU A 62 6.49 -5.99 -0.45
CA GLU A 62 7.42 -5.09 -1.16
C GLU A 62 8.46 -5.92 -1.87
N LEU A 63 8.60 -5.71 -3.19
CA LEU A 63 9.46 -6.50 -4.04
C LEU A 63 10.44 -5.62 -4.80
N ARG A 64 11.64 -6.17 -5.04
CA ARG A 64 12.65 -5.62 -5.96
C ARG A 64 13.03 -6.64 -7.02
N PHE A 65 12.93 -6.24 -8.28
CA PHE A 65 13.35 -7.06 -9.40
C PHE A 65 14.88 -7.07 -9.52
N SER A 66 15.48 -8.25 -9.46
CA SER A 66 16.90 -8.46 -9.76
C SER A 66 17.08 -8.67 -11.25
N LYS A 67 17.77 -7.75 -11.93
CA LYS A 67 18.11 -7.90 -13.36
C LYS A 67 19.21 -8.94 -13.62
N GLU A 68 19.96 -9.30 -12.59
CA GLU A 68 21.00 -10.33 -12.66
C GLU A 68 20.39 -11.73 -12.60
N GLU A 69 19.48 -11.94 -11.64
CA GLU A 69 18.86 -13.25 -11.40
C GLU A 69 17.51 -13.42 -12.11
N PHE A 70 16.94 -12.35 -12.66
CA PHE A 70 15.61 -12.31 -13.28
C PHE A 70 14.47 -12.77 -12.35
N VAL A 71 14.61 -12.49 -11.06
CA VAL A 71 13.62 -12.82 -10.02
C VAL A 71 13.20 -11.58 -9.23
N TRP A 72 11.98 -11.62 -8.67
CA TRP A 72 11.54 -10.67 -7.66
C TRP A 72 12.02 -11.13 -6.28
N LYS A 73 12.77 -10.26 -5.60
CA LYS A 73 13.21 -10.46 -4.22
C LYS A 73 12.29 -9.70 -3.27
N MET A 74 11.86 -10.37 -2.21
CA MET A 74 11.06 -9.74 -1.15
C MET A 74 11.95 -8.83 -0.29
N LEU A 75 11.50 -7.60 -0.10
CA LEU A 75 12.13 -6.61 0.78
C LEU A 75 11.35 -6.44 2.09
N GLY A 76 10.03 -6.59 2.03
CA GLY A 76 9.15 -6.43 3.18
C GLY A 76 7.85 -7.20 2.99
N ASP A 77 7.22 -7.49 4.12
CA ASP A 77 5.97 -8.20 4.19
C ASP A 77 5.09 -7.56 5.27
N SER A 78 3.91 -7.08 4.87
CA SER A 78 2.90 -6.54 5.79
C SER A 78 2.49 -7.51 6.91
N MET A 79 2.68 -8.83 6.72
CA MET A 79 2.42 -9.86 7.73
C MET A 79 3.47 -9.92 8.84
N GLU A 80 4.68 -9.45 8.56
CA GLU A 80 5.77 -9.37 9.53
C GLU A 80 5.91 -7.94 10.06
N ASN A 81 5.70 -6.95 9.19
CA ASN A 81 5.79 -5.54 9.51
C ASN A 81 4.50 -4.80 9.12
N ARG A 82 3.62 -4.62 10.10
CA ARG A 82 2.30 -4.00 9.91
C ARG A 82 2.41 -2.50 9.64
N GLU A 83 3.52 -1.87 10.04
CA GLU A 83 3.77 -0.45 9.80
C GLU A 83 3.84 -0.11 8.31
N MET A 84 4.17 -1.08 7.45
CA MET A 84 4.13 -0.93 5.99
C MET A 84 2.74 -0.58 5.43
N LEU A 85 1.68 -0.86 6.19
CA LEU A 85 0.31 -0.55 5.79
C LEU A 85 -0.15 0.84 6.26
N LEU A 86 0.69 1.55 7.03
CA LEU A 86 0.33 2.87 7.52
C LEU A 86 0.25 3.86 6.35
N PRO A 87 -0.84 4.64 6.26
CA PRO A 87 -0.84 5.78 5.37
C PRO A 87 0.31 6.72 5.71
N LYS A 88 0.82 7.44 4.71
CA LYS A 88 1.92 8.40 4.88
C LYS A 88 1.64 9.43 5.97
N GLU A 89 0.38 9.82 6.13
CA GLU A 89 -0.08 10.72 7.20
C GLU A 89 0.18 10.12 8.59
N MET A 90 -0.03 8.81 8.75
CA MET A 90 0.21 8.11 10.02
C MET A 90 1.70 7.91 10.27
N GLU A 91 2.51 7.66 9.24
CA GLU A 91 3.98 7.62 9.36
C GLU A 91 4.52 8.96 9.88
N LEU A 92 4.13 10.07 9.25
CA LEU A 92 4.52 11.42 9.67
C LEU A 92 4.02 11.76 11.08
N LEU A 93 2.83 11.28 11.44
CA LEU A 93 2.28 11.44 12.78
C LEU A 93 3.13 10.70 13.83
N VAL A 94 3.58 9.48 13.52
CA VAL A 94 4.46 8.70 14.40
C VAL A 94 5.78 9.45 14.60
N GLU A 95 6.41 9.93 13.52
CA GLU A 95 7.64 10.73 13.60
C GLU A 95 7.44 12.01 14.44
N PHE A 96 6.36 12.75 14.19
CA PHE A 96 6.01 13.94 14.95
C PHE A 96 5.89 13.63 16.45
N MET A 97 5.19 12.56 16.81
CA MET A 97 4.98 12.16 18.20
C MET A 97 6.26 11.61 18.86
N GLN A 98 7.18 11.03 18.08
CA GLN A 98 8.51 10.67 18.60
C GLN A 98 9.33 11.89 19.01
N VAL A 99 9.12 13.05 18.36
CA VAL A 99 9.75 14.34 18.75
C VAL A 99 9.01 14.96 19.93
N GLN A 100 7.68 15.07 19.86
CA GLN A 100 6.89 15.74 20.90
C GLN A 100 6.82 14.96 22.22
N LYS A 101 6.96 13.62 22.18
CA LYS A 101 6.83 12.64 23.29
C LYS A 101 5.46 12.58 23.96
N LYS A 102 4.82 13.72 24.20
CA LYS A 102 3.49 13.86 24.77
C LYS A 102 2.88 15.17 24.25
N TYR A 103 1.58 15.15 23.98
CA TYR A 103 0.81 16.34 23.67
C TYR A 103 -0.36 16.49 24.65
N SER A 104 -0.68 17.74 25.01
CA SER A 104 -1.89 18.11 25.74
C SER A 104 -2.34 19.48 25.24
N GLY A 105 -3.59 19.58 24.79
CA GLY A 105 -4.15 20.79 24.18
C GLY A 105 -5.40 20.45 23.38
N SER A 106 -5.85 21.38 22.54
CA SER A 106 -7.03 21.18 21.69
C SER A 106 -6.69 20.45 20.39
N ASN A 107 -7.67 19.79 19.76
CA ASN A 107 -7.46 19.17 18.44
C ASN A 107 -7.03 20.19 17.37
N THR A 108 -7.51 21.44 17.46
CA THR A 108 -7.12 22.51 16.54
C THR A 108 -5.63 22.84 16.66
N GLU A 109 -5.16 23.04 17.89
CA GLU A 109 -3.74 23.32 18.16
C GLU A 109 -2.85 22.12 17.79
N PHE A 110 -3.34 20.89 17.98
CA PHE A 110 -2.63 19.69 17.53
C PHE A 110 -2.47 19.68 16.01
N CYS A 111 -3.57 19.89 15.27
CA CYS A 111 -3.56 19.90 13.82
C CYS A 111 -2.66 21.00 13.25
N GLU A 112 -2.64 22.20 13.84
CA GLU A 112 -1.74 23.27 13.42
C GLU A 112 -0.27 22.85 13.54
N ARG A 113 0.12 22.29 14.69
CA ARG A 113 1.50 21.82 14.93
C ARG A 113 1.89 20.64 14.04
N TYR A 114 0.98 19.69 13.85
CA TYR A 114 1.19 18.56 12.94
C TYR A 114 1.36 19.04 11.50
N ASN A 115 0.49 19.95 11.03
CA ASN A 115 0.55 20.49 9.67
C ASN A 115 1.83 21.28 9.40
N GLU A 116 2.28 22.07 10.39
CA GLU A 116 3.56 22.79 10.32
C GLU A 116 4.74 21.82 10.19
N TYR A 117 4.74 20.70 10.95
CA TYR A 117 5.77 19.68 10.86
C TYR A 117 5.71 18.87 9.55
N ALA A 118 4.53 18.37 9.19
CA ALA A 118 4.32 17.44 8.07
C ALA A 118 4.34 18.15 6.70
N GLY A 119 4.23 19.48 6.66
CA GLY A 119 4.01 20.23 5.43
C GLY A 119 2.70 19.86 4.73
N GLN A 120 1.71 19.41 5.49
CA GLN A 120 0.38 18.98 5.02
C GLN A 120 -0.71 19.93 5.51
N ALA A 121 -1.90 19.86 4.90
CA ALA A 121 -3.07 20.66 5.28
C ALA A 121 -4.21 19.75 5.76
N VAL A 122 -4.02 19.07 6.89
CA VAL A 122 -5.04 18.22 7.51
C VAL A 122 -5.99 19.09 8.36
N SER A 123 -7.30 18.88 8.20
CA SER A 123 -8.32 19.62 8.95
C SER A 123 -8.62 18.95 10.30
N ALA A 124 -8.72 19.75 11.36
CA ALA A 124 -9.20 19.31 12.68
C ALA A 124 -10.71 19.01 12.71
N ARG A 125 -11.44 19.40 11.66
CA ARG A 125 -12.87 19.14 11.47
C ARG A 125 -13.03 18.13 10.34
N GLY A 126 -13.66 16.99 10.65
CA GLY A 126 -14.11 16.02 9.66
C GLY A 126 -15.20 16.57 8.75
#